data_AF-A0A936F036-F1
#
_entry.id   AF-A0A936F036-F1
#
_cell.length_a   1.000
_cell.length_b   1.000
_cell.length_c   1.000
_cell.angle_alpha   90.00
_cell.angle_beta   90.00
_cell.angle_gamma   90.00
#
_symmetry.space_group_name_H-M   'P 1'
#
loop_
_entity.id
_entity.type
_entity.pdbx_description
1 polymer ?
#
loop_
_entity_poly.entity_id
_entity_poly.type
_entity_poly.pdbx_seq_one_letter_code
_entity_poly.pdbx_strand_id
1 'polypeptide(L)' 'MKVWARINHVGWVHLWRLRADYDSAQPSAHFLNGRTDPRWLEAALTPAQRAGLEAGELVEIEDPGYFTDEM' A
#
# COMPACT_ATOMS: atom_id res chain seq x y z
N MET A 1 -6.07 9.71 4.62
CA MET A 1 -6.73 9.53 3.31
C MET A 1 -6.70 8.06 2.92
N LYS A 2 -7.56 7.59 2.01
CA LYS A 2 -7.46 6.21 1.51
C LYS A 2 -6.44 6.09 0.38
N VAL A 3 -5.73 4.97 0.35
CA VAL A 3 -4.75 4.60 -0.69
C VAL A 3 -4.91 3.14 -1.07
N TRP A 4 -4.40 2.78 -2.24
CA TRP A 4 -4.40 1.41 -2.73
C TRP A 4 -3.02 0.81 -2.55
N ALA A 5 -2.95 -0.32 -1.84
CA ALA A 5 -1.71 -0.99 -1.49
C ALA A 5 -1.66 -2.40 -2.11
N ARG A 6 -0.46 -2.85 -2.48
CA ARG A 6 -0.20 -4.24 -2.88
C ARG A 6 1.18 -4.67 -2.41
N ILE A 7 1.30 -5.90 -1.93
CA ILE A 7 2.59 -6.53 -1.61
C ILE A 7 2.98 -7.45 -2.76
N ASN A 8 4.22 -7.36 -3.22
CA ASN A 8 4.75 -8.31 -4.18
C ASN A 8 5.40 -9.53 -3.49
N HIS A 9 5.72 -10.56 -4.26
CA HIS A 9 6.27 -11.82 -3.72
C HIS A 9 7.59 -11.66 -2.92
N VAL A 10 8.31 -10.54 -3.06
CA VAL A 10 9.56 -10.26 -2.35
C VAL A 10 9.30 -9.51 -1.02
N GLY A 11 8.08 -9.02 -0.80
CA GLY A 11 7.70 -8.25 0.39
C GLY A 11 7.85 -6.73 0.24
N TRP A 12 8.02 -6.23 -0.99
CA TRP A 12 7.89 -4.81 -1.25
C TRP A 12 6.42 -4.42 -1.30
N VAL A 13 6.11 -3.31 -0.65
CA VAL A 13 4.78 -2.70 -0.63
C VAL A 13 4.79 -1.58 -1.67
N HIS A 14 3.76 -1.55 -2.49
CA HIS A 14 3.50 -0.52 -3.48
C HIS A 14 2.23 0.23 -3.11
N LEU A 15 2.25 1.56 -3.20
CA LEU A 15 1.15 2.44 -2.86
C LEU A 15 0.74 3.32 -4.05
N TRP A 16 -0.55 3.34 -4.37
CA TRP A 16 -1.18 4.21 -5.36
C TRP A 16 -2.21 5.11 -4.68
N ARG A 17 -2.40 6.34 -5.18
CA ARG A 17 -3.47 7.22 -4.72
C ARG A 17 -4.82 6.79 -5.26
N LEU A 18 -4.84 6.37 -6.52
CA LEU A 18 -6.05 5.98 -7.24
C LEU A 18 -5.93 4.53 -7.70
N ARG A 19 -7.03 3.77 -7.61
CA ARG A 19 -7.11 2.43 -8.19
C ARG A 19 -6.85 2.44 -9.70
N ALA A 20 -7.34 3.46 -10.39
CA ALA A 20 -7.22 3.59 -11.84
C ALA A 20 -5.75 3.62 -12.31
N ASP A 21 -4.83 4.13 -11.49
CA ASP A 21 -3.40 4.14 -11.81
C ASP A 21 -2.85 2.72 -11.86
N TYR A 22 -3.23 1.86 -10.90
CA TYR A 22 -2.89 0.45 -10.93
C TYR A 22 -3.49 -0.27 -12.14
N ASP A 23 -4.80 -0.07 -12.37
CA ASP A 23 -5.54 -0.74 -13.45
C ASP A 23 -4.99 -0.34 -14.85
N SER A 24 -4.44 0.88 -14.96
CA SER A 24 -3.81 1.40 -16.18
C SER A 24 -2.30 1.14 -16.26
N ALA A 25 -1.78 0.25 -15.40
CA ALA A 25 -0.36 -0.13 -15.32
C ALA A 25 0.60 1.06 -15.10
N GLN A 26 0.16 2.11 -14.40
CA GLN A 26 1.02 3.21 -13.99
C GLN A 26 1.91 2.80 -12.79
N PRO A 27 3.10 3.39 -12.65
CA PRO A 27 3.94 3.19 -11.48
C PRO A 27 3.22 3.55 -10.18
N SER A 28 3.55 2.84 -9.10
CA SER A 28 3.13 3.24 -7.75
C SER A 28 3.78 4.56 -7.36
N ALA A 29 3.02 5.43 -6.70
CA ALA A 29 3.53 6.72 -6.23
C ALA A 29 4.59 6.55 -5.13
N HIS A 30 4.45 5.53 -4.27
CA HIS A 30 5.48 5.11 -3.33
C HIS A 30 5.71 3.60 -3.38
N PHE A 31 6.94 3.20 -3.06
CA PHE A 31 7.30 1.81 -2.83
C PHE A 31 8.33 1.72 -1.71
N LEU A 32 8.21 0.69 -0.88
CA LEU A 32 8.96 0.55 0.36
C LEU A 32 9.09 -0.92 0.78
N ASN A 33 10.07 -1.21 1.63
CA ASN A 33 10.27 -2.56 2.14
C ASN A 33 9.32 -2.80 3.32
N GLY A 34 8.30 -3.65 3.13
CA GLY A 34 7.29 -3.92 4.15
C GLY A 34 7.79 -4.64 5.40
N ARG A 35 9.05 -5.13 5.39
CA ARG A 35 9.65 -5.78 6.57
C ARG A 35 10.38 -4.82 7.49
N THR A 36 10.78 -3.65 6.98
CA THR A 36 11.69 -2.74 7.69
C THR A 36 11.16 -1.33 7.79
N ASP A 37 10.16 -0.96 6.98
CA ASP A 37 9.62 0.39 7.02
C ASP A 37 8.72 0.58 8.25
N PRO A 38 9.04 1.52 9.15
CA PRO A 38 8.28 1.73 10.38
C PRO A 38 6.85 2.20 10.13
N ARG A 39 6.62 3.09 9.15
CA ARG A 39 5.27 3.61 8.84
C ARG A 39 4.37 2.47 8.37
N TRP A 40 4.91 1.54 7.58
CA TRP A 40 4.18 0.37 7.16
C TRP A 40 3.91 -0.63 8.30
N LEU A 41 4.90 -0.89 9.14
CA LEU A 41 4.74 -1.82 10.27
C LEU A 41 3.70 -1.33 11.27
N GLU A 42 3.55 -0.02 11.42
CA GLU A 42 2.56 0.64 12.29
C GLU A 42 1.22 0.91 11.59
N ALA A 43 1.08 0.57 10.31
CA ALA A 43 -0.15 0.81 9.56
C ALA A 43 -1.35 0.07 10.16
N ALA A 44 -2.46 0.80 10.33
CA ALA A 44 -3.71 0.24 10.85
C ALA A 44 -4.42 -0.60 9.77
N LEU A 45 -4.19 -1.91 9.79
CA LEU A 45 -4.78 -2.87 8.87
C LEU A 45 -5.79 -3.80 9.58
N THR A 46 -6.97 -3.93 9.01
CA THR A 46 -7.92 -4.98 9.40
C THR A 46 -7.38 -6.37 9.01
N PRO A 47 -7.86 -7.45 9.65
CA PRO A 47 -7.45 -8.81 9.29
C PRO A 47 -7.71 -9.16 7.82
N ALA A 48 -8.82 -8.69 7.24
CA ALA A 48 -9.15 -8.92 5.84
C ALA A 48 -8.18 -8.19 4.90
N GLN A 49 -7.85 -6.92 5.19
CA GLN A 49 -6.86 -6.17 4.42
C GLN A 49 -5.49 -6.84 4.47
N ARG A 50 -5.07 -7.29 5.66
CA ARG A 50 -3.81 -8.01 5.84
C ARG A 50 -3.77 -9.29 5.00
N ALA A 51 -4.81 -10.12 5.07
CA ALA A 51 -4.88 -11.35 4.29
C ALA A 51 -4.84 -11.10 2.77
N GLY A 52 -5.59 -10.09 2.28
CA GLY A 52 -5.55 -9.72 0.86
C GLY A 52 -4.16 -9.24 0.41
N LEU A 53 -3.51 -8.40 1.22
CA LEU A 53 -2.14 -7.93 0.95
C LEU A 53 -1.13 -9.09 0.93
N GLU A 54 -1.22 -10.02 1.88
CA GLU A 54 -0.37 -11.22 1.93
C GLU A 54 -0.61 -12.18 0.76
N ALA A 55 -1.84 -12.21 0.22
CA ALA A 55 -2.18 -12.92 -1.02
C ALA A 55 -1.72 -12.18 -2.30
N GLY A 56 -1.17 -10.97 -2.16
CA GLY A 56 -0.71 -10.14 -3.28
C GLY A 56 -1.84 -9.44 -4.03
N GLU A 57 -3.00 -9.27 -3.40
CA GLU A 57 -4.14 -8.51 -3.92
C GLU A 57 -3.90 -7.00 -3.79
N LEU A 58 -4.66 -6.23 -4.59
CA LEU A 58 -4.73 -4.78 -4.44
C LEU A 58 -5.82 -4.44 -3.41
N VAL A 59 -5.43 -3.79 -2.32
CA VAL A 59 -6.29 -3.54 -1.16
C VAL A 59 -6.35 -2.04 -0.85
N GLU A 60 -7.54 -1.51 -0.61
CA GLU A 60 -7.71 -0.14 -0.11
C GLU A 60 -7.46 -0.10 1.40
N ILE A 61 -6.57 0.80 1.83
CA ILE A 61 -6.16 0.99 3.22
C ILE A 61 -6.16 2.48 3.60
N GLU A 62 -6.07 2.78 4.89
CA GLU A 62 -5.71 4.14 5.31
C GLU A 62 -4.24 4.41 4.97
N ASP A 63 -3.93 5.61 4.47
CA ASP A 63 -2.56 6.02 4.21
C ASP A 63 -1.71 5.91 5.49
N PRO A 64 -0.62 5.14 5.48
CA PRO A 64 0.32 5.05 6.61
C PRO A 64 1.13 6.33 6.86
N GLY A 65 0.84 7.42 6.15
CA GLY A 65 1.49 8.72 6.28
C GLY A 65 2.53 8.98 5.19
N TYR A 66 2.35 8.44 3.99
CA TYR A 66 3.23 8.74 2.85
C TYR A 66 2.77 9.92 2.02
N PHE A 67 1.48 10.26 2.10
CA PHE A 67 0.86 11.31 1.30
C PHE A 67 0.37 12.49 2.15
N THR A 68 0.78 12.55 3.42
CA THR A 68 0.37 13.61 4.36
C THR A 68 0.99 14.97 4.09
N ASP A 69 2.13 15.04 3.39
CA ASP A 69 2.86 16.29 3.11
C ASP A 69 2.42 16.98 1.79
N GLU A 70 1.40 16.46 1.10
CA GLU A 70 0.96 16.97 -0.22
C GLU A 70 -0.39 17.72 -0.17
N MET A 71 -0.78 18.18 1.01
CA MET A 71 -1.96 19.04 1.24
C MET A 71 -1.60 20.51 1.39
#